data_AF-A0A947R0Y5-F1
#
_entry.id   AF-A0A947R0Y5-F1
#
_cell.length_a   1.000
_cell.length_b   1.000
_cell.length_c   1.000
_cell.angle_alpha   90.00
_cell.angle_beta   90.00
_cell.angle_gamma   90.00
#
_symmetry.space_group_name_H-M   'P 1'
#
loop_
_entity.id
_entity.type
_entity.pdbx_description
1 polymer ?
#
loop_
_entity_poly.entity_id
_entity_poly.type
_entity_poly.pdbx_seq_one_letter_code
_entity_poly.pdbx_strand_id
1 'polypeptide(L)'
;MKKIWLTALDSSKENAQKFMTQMKPYGLQIDGHLWTDDLWKTAWFSSREDVIDPNNAVWAIMTSDKELQSPTNRYGISLLGMTLQARKGSGFPVVIIQTGGVPLSSDNLPTVLKGADVLLMSNPGLGAKLTAKVHAPVKPVLSEYRLDICGNEHIGQWFETGPQGSFWKGAIFGVCGAEIIFHAVGKKGELPKTSQLNYPVKGMKIQLGEKEYVSWAVQNEIAADLSYYVKVDGFPEAILFGAYPDEAEADLYVINLK
;
A
#
# COMPACT_ATOMS: atom_id res chain seq x y z
N MET A 1 -22.58 6.27 -10.23
CA MET A 1 -22.69 4.80 -10.40
C MET A 1 -21.43 4.19 -9.80
N LYS A 2 -21.52 3.12 -9.01
CA LYS A 2 -20.33 2.48 -8.41
C LYS A 2 -19.54 1.75 -9.49
N LYS A 3 -18.21 1.86 -9.45
CA LYS A 3 -17.30 1.33 -10.46
C LYS A 3 -16.29 0.35 -9.86
N ILE A 4 -15.72 -0.48 -10.72
CA ILE A 4 -14.51 -1.26 -10.43
C ILE A 4 -13.34 -0.57 -11.11
N TRP A 5 -12.27 -0.32 -10.38
CA TRP A 5 -11.00 0.10 -10.97
C TRP A 5 -10.09 -1.10 -11.18
N LEU A 6 -9.69 -1.35 -12.41
CA LEU A 6 -8.83 -2.48 -12.80
C LEU A 6 -7.39 -2.01 -13.01
N THR A 7 -6.47 -2.50 -12.18
CA THR A 7 -5.03 -2.46 -12.44
C THR A 7 -4.63 -3.77 -13.11
N ALA A 8 -4.22 -3.74 -14.37
CA ALA A 8 -3.84 -4.94 -15.11
C ALA A 8 -2.31 -5.02 -15.24
N LEU A 9 -1.68 -6.01 -14.58
CA LEU A 9 -0.24 -6.22 -14.67
C LEU A 9 0.16 -6.65 -16.10
N ASP A 10 1.36 -6.20 -16.51
CA ASP A 10 1.90 -5.87 -17.85
C ASP A 10 1.51 -6.81 -19.02
N SER A 11 1.29 -8.10 -18.75
CA SER A 11 1.04 -9.11 -19.78
C SER A 11 -0.43 -9.39 -20.12
N SER A 12 -1.39 -8.53 -19.71
CA SER A 12 -2.82 -8.91 -19.69
C SER A 12 -3.79 -8.03 -20.49
N LYS A 13 -3.36 -7.19 -21.45
CA LYS A 13 -4.29 -6.31 -22.20
C LYS A 13 -5.49 -7.04 -22.82
N GLU A 14 -5.27 -8.18 -23.48
CA GLU A 14 -6.35 -9.00 -24.02
C GLU A 14 -7.25 -9.56 -22.92
N ASN A 15 -6.66 -10.01 -21.80
CA ASN A 15 -7.41 -10.54 -20.67
C ASN A 15 -8.22 -9.44 -19.97
N ALA A 16 -7.71 -8.21 -19.89
CA ALA A 16 -8.43 -7.05 -19.39
C ALA A 16 -9.66 -6.75 -20.27
N GLN A 17 -9.50 -6.75 -21.60
CA GLN A 17 -10.62 -6.56 -22.54
C GLN A 17 -11.65 -7.69 -22.47
N LYS A 18 -11.20 -8.95 -22.39
CA LYS A 18 -12.05 -10.13 -22.20
C LYS A 18 -12.83 -10.02 -20.89
N PHE A 19 -12.15 -9.68 -19.81
CA PHE A 19 -12.75 -9.48 -18.49
C PHE A 19 -13.79 -8.36 -18.52
N MET A 20 -13.46 -7.18 -19.04
CA MET A 20 -14.42 -6.08 -19.18
C MET A 20 -15.66 -6.51 -19.97
N THR A 21 -15.48 -7.29 -21.03
CA THR A 21 -16.60 -7.83 -21.83
C THR A 21 -17.44 -8.84 -21.03
N GLN A 22 -16.80 -9.74 -20.28
CA GLN A 22 -17.45 -10.73 -19.42
C GLN A 22 -18.29 -10.07 -18.30
N MET A 23 -17.94 -8.86 -17.89
CA MET A 23 -18.61 -8.13 -16.82
C MET A 23 -19.82 -7.31 -17.29
N LYS A 24 -19.95 -7.04 -18.60
CA LYS A 24 -21.08 -6.28 -19.18
C LYS A 24 -22.46 -6.86 -18.81
N PRO A 25 -22.72 -8.19 -18.90
CA PRO A 25 -24.02 -8.75 -18.55
C PRO A 25 -24.41 -8.54 -17.09
N TYR A 26 -23.45 -8.27 -16.21
CA TYR A 26 -23.67 -8.00 -14.79
C TYR A 26 -23.91 -6.50 -14.49
N GLY A 27 -23.92 -5.64 -15.51
CA GLY A 27 -24.11 -4.20 -15.35
C GLY A 27 -22.95 -3.50 -14.63
N LEU A 28 -21.78 -4.14 -14.56
CA LEU A 28 -20.61 -3.59 -13.89
C LEU A 28 -19.88 -2.59 -14.79
N GLN A 29 -19.70 -1.37 -14.29
CA GLN A 29 -18.83 -0.39 -14.91
C GLN A 29 -17.39 -0.62 -14.46
N ILE A 30 -16.49 -0.82 -15.43
CA ILE A 30 -15.08 -1.12 -15.18
C ILE A 30 -14.24 -0.13 -15.97
N ASP A 31 -13.48 0.67 -15.24
CA ASP A 31 -12.41 1.52 -15.77
C ASP A 31 -11.07 0.94 -15.29
N GLY A 32 -9.95 1.34 -15.87
CA GLY A 32 -8.66 0.81 -15.46
C GLY A 32 -7.49 1.20 -16.34
N HIS A 33 -6.31 0.72 -15.98
CA HIS A 33 -5.06 0.99 -16.68
C HIS A 33 -4.19 -0.28 -16.79
N LEU A 34 -3.23 -0.22 -17.71
CA LEU A 34 -2.13 -1.19 -17.75
C LEU A 34 -1.03 -0.71 -16.82
N TRP A 35 -0.58 -1.61 -15.96
CA TRP A 35 0.51 -1.35 -15.02
C TRP A 35 1.81 -1.08 -15.77
N THR A 36 2.57 -0.11 -15.28
CA THR A 36 3.92 0.16 -15.76
C THR A 36 4.89 -0.08 -14.62
N ASP A 37 5.73 -1.11 -14.74
CA ASP A 37 6.73 -1.47 -13.74
C ASP A 37 8.01 -0.64 -13.92
N ASP A 38 7.93 0.65 -13.56
CA ASP A 38 9.08 1.56 -13.52
C ASP A 38 9.12 2.25 -12.15
N LEU A 39 9.68 1.55 -11.17
CA LEU A 39 9.76 2.04 -9.79
C LEU A 39 10.65 3.27 -9.63
N TRP A 40 11.72 3.38 -10.42
CA TRP A 40 12.63 4.53 -10.38
C TRP A 40 11.94 5.81 -10.83
N LYS A 41 11.04 5.73 -11.81
CA LYS A 41 10.16 6.85 -12.19
C LYS A 41 8.90 6.96 -11.36
N THR A 42 8.75 6.12 -10.32
CA THR A 42 7.56 6.12 -9.46
C THR A 42 6.27 5.95 -10.28
N ALA A 43 6.30 5.14 -11.35
CA ALA A 43 5.21 5.05 -12.33
C ALA A 43 3.88 4.61 -11.69
N TRP A 44 3.93 3.82 -10.63
CA TRP A 44 2.78 3.41 -9.83
C TRP A 44 1.93 4.60 -9.32
N PHE A 45 2.56 5.74 -9.05
CA PHE A 45 1.90 6.92 -8.48
C PHE A 45 0.92 7.57 -9.46
N SER A 46 1.13 7.41 -10.78
CA SER A 46 0.24 7.96 -11.81
C SER A 46 -1.22 7.49 -11.67
N SER A 47 -1.42 6.27 -11.16
CA SER A 47 -2.74 5.65 -10.99
C SER A 47 -3.38 5.93 -9.61
N ARG A 48 -2.70 6.68 -8.74
CA ARG A 48 -3.11 6.92 -7.36
C ARG A 48 -4.51 7.49 -7.27
N GLU A 49 -4.74 8.63 -7.93
CA GLU A 49 -5.98 9.40 -7.84
C GLU A 49 -7.16 8.61 -8.40
N ASP A 50 -6.94 7.84 -9.47
CA ASP A 50 -7.95 6.98 -10.03
C ASP A 50 -8.34 5.87 -9.04
N VAL A 51 -7.37 5.16 -8.44
CA VAL A 51 -7.64 4.07 -7.49
C VAL A 51 -8.44 4.55 -6.27
N ILE A 52 -8.15 5.76 -5.78
CA ILE A 52 -8.84 6.34 -4.62
C ILE A 52 -10.09 7.16 -4.99
N ASP A 53 -10.51 7.21 -6.26
CA ASP A 53 -11.71 7.93 -6.67
C ASP A 53 -12.94 7.46 -5.87
N PRO A 54 -13.74 8.37 -5.28
CA PRO A 54 -14.92 8.04 -4.48
C PRO A 54 -15.95 7.11 -5.15
N ASN A 55 -16.04 7.11 -6.48
CA ASN A 55 -16.94 6.26 -7.26
C ASN A 55 -16.45 4.82 -7.40
N ASN A 56 -15.16 4.56 -7.17
CA ASN A 56 -14.63 3.22 -7.17
C ASN A 56 -15.00 2.51 -5.87
N ALA A 57 -15.72 1.38 -6.03
CA ALA A 57 -16.22 0.55 -4.95
C ALA A 57 -15.39 -0.71 -4.74
N VAL A 58 -14.59 -1.10 -5.73
CA VAL A 58 -13.67 -2.23 -5.68
C VAL A 58 -12.40 -1.86 -6.44
N TRP A 59 -11.24 -2.21 -5.87
CA TRP A 59 -9.98 -2.23 -6.61
C TRP A 59 -9.68 -3.66 -7.04
N ALA A 60 -9.65 -3.89 -8.35
CA ALA A 60 -9.33 -5.17 -8.95
C ALA A 60 -7.90 -5.16 -9.48
N ILE A 61 -7.10 -6.16 -9.12
CA ILE A 61 -5.72 -6.34 -9.60
C ILE A 61 -5.71 -7.58 -10.49
N MET A 62 -5.58 -7.40 -11.80
CA MET A 62 -5.45 -8.52 -12.72
C MET A 62 -3.99 -8.91 -12.90
N THR A 63 -3.71 -10.19 -12.73
CA THR A 63 -2.33 -10.67 -12.70
C THR A 63 -2.22 -12.14 -13.11
N SER A 64 -0.99 -12.58 -13.42
CA SER A 64 -0.64 -13.99 -13.52
C SER A 64 0.27 -14.36 -12.33
N ASP A 65 0.48 -15.65 -12.10
CA ASP A 65 1.45 -16.08 -11.09
C ASP A 65 2.84 -15.48 -11.35
N LYS A 66 3.31 -15.50 -12.60
CA LYS A 66 4.60 -14.93 -13.01
C LYS A 66 4.74 -13.45 -12.63
N GLU A 67 3.72 -12.64 -12.90
CA GLU A 67 3.75 -11.20 -12.60
C GLU A 67 3.80 -10.94 -11.09
N LEU A 68 3.12 -11.76 -10.29
CA LEU A 68 3.19 -11.66 -8.85
C LEU A 68 4.45 -12.24 -8.25
N GLN A 69 5.23 -13.07 -8.94
CA GLN A 69 6.57 -13.43 -8.47
C GLN A 69 7.58 -12.27 -8.65
N SER A 70 7.25 -11.25 -9.45
CA SER A 70 8.11 -10.08 -9.64
C SER A 70 8.15 -9.21 -8.37
N PRO A 71 9.33 -9.05 -7.72
CA PRO A 71 9.44 -8.23 -6.52
C PRO A 71 9.12 -6.75 -6.75
N THR A 72 9.33 -6.25 -7.97
CA THR A 72 9.08 -4.85 -8.34
C THR A 72 7.58 -4.57 -8.50
N ASN A 73 6.85 -5.48 -9.15
CA ASN A 73 5.39 -5.45 -9.20
C ASN A 73 4.80 -5.49 -7.80
N ARG A 74 5.22 -6.46 -6.97
CA ARG A 74 4.76 -6.58 -5.57
C ARG A 74 4.99 -5.31 -4.77
N TYR A 75 6.17 -4.73 -4.92
CA TYR A 75 6.50 -3.47 -4.26
C TYR A 75 5.56 -2.35 -4.70
N GLY A 76 5.45 -2.07 -6.00
CA GLY A 76 4.64 -0.97 -6.49
C GLY A 76 3.14 -1.13 -6.19
N ILE A 77 2.57 -2.33 -6.32
CA ILE A 77 1.17 -2.56 -5.93
C ILE A 77 0.97 -2.43 -4.41
N SER A 78 2.00 -2.73 -3.61
CA SER A 78 1.94 -2.50 -2.16
C SER A 78 1.86 -1.02 -1.84
N LEU A 79 2.66 -0.18 -2.52
CA LEU A 79 2.62 1.27 -2.32
C LEU A 79 1.27 1.87 -2.70
N LEU A 80 0.69 1.42 -3.80
CA LEU A 80 -0.65 1.82 -4.22
C LEU A 80 -1.73 1.31 -3.24
N GLY A 81 -1.58 0.07 -2.75
CA GLY A 81 -2.45 -0.50 -1.72
C GLY A 81 -2.38 0.27 -0.39
N MET A 82 -1.20 0.71 0.04
CA MET A 82 -1.05 1.58 1.22
C MET A 82 -1.84 2.87 1.05
N THR A 83 -1.74 3.52 -0.11
CA THR A 83 -2.51 4.74 -0.39
C THR A 83 -4.02 4.46 -0.33
N LEU A 84 -4.47 3.36 -0.94
CA LEU A 84 -5.87 2.97 -0.91
C LEU A 84 -6.36 2.78 0.53
N GLN A 85 -5.61 2.05 1.36
CA GLN A 85 -5.96 1.85 2.77
C GLN A 85 -5.98 3.17 3.56
N ALA A 86 -5.01 4.07 3.31
CA ALA A 86 -4.96 5.37 3.97
C ALA A 86 -6.20 6.23 3.67
N ARG A 87 -6.74 6.14 2.44
CA ARG A 87 -7.83 7.01 1.94
C ARG A 87 -9.21 6.39 2.06
N LYS A 88 -9.32 5.08 1.90
CA LYS A 88 -10.59 4.32 1.87
C LYS A 88 -10.76 3.38 3.06
N GLY A 89 -9.73 3.23 3.90
CA GLY A 89 -9.68 2.30 5.02
C GLY A 89 -9.25 0.89 4.61
N SER A 90 -8.65 0.15 5.53
CA SER A 90 -8.16 -1.22 5.30
C SER A 90 -9.26 -2.25 5.03
N GLY A 91 -10.53 -1.90 5.26
CA GLY A 91 -11.69 -2.72 4.90
C GLY A 91 -12.16 -2.55 3.45
N PHE A 92 -11.58 -1.63 2.68
CA PHE A 92 -12.00 -1.38 1.30
C PHE A 92 -11.79 -2.65 0.44
N PRO A 93 -12.76 -3.04 -0.42
CA PRO A 93 -12.66 -4.27 -1.18
C PRO A 93 -11.52 -4.26 -2.21
N VAL A 94 -10.57 -5.19 -2.04
CA VAL A 94 -9.52 -5.48 -3.00
C VAL A 94 -9.69 -6.92 -3.52
N VAL A 95 -9.66 -7.09 -4.83
CA VAL A 95 -9.83 -8.40 -5.48
C VAL A 95 -8.67 -8.65 -6.43
N ILE A 96 -7.95 -9.76 -6.25
CA ILE A 96 -6.94 -10.23 -7.20
C ILE A 96 -7.61 -11.17 -8.19
N ILE A 97 -7.57 -10.80 -9.47
CA ILE A 97 -8.09 -11.59 -10.59
C ILE A 97 -6.92 -12.30 -11.25
N GLN A 98 -6.79 -13.58 -10.95
CA GLN A 98 -5.71 -14.41 -11.47
C GLN A 98 -6.09 -14.99 -12.83
N THR A 99 -5.29 -14.70 -13.84
CA THR A 99 -5.52 -15.09 -15.25
C THR A 99 -5.16 -16.55 -15.55
N GLY A 100 -4.40 -17.22 -14.68
CA GLY A 100 -4.05 -18.63 -14.78
C GLY A 100 -3.01 -19.05 -13.74
N GLY A 101 -2.64 -20.34 -13.73
CA GLY A 101 -1.64 -20.90 -12.82
C GLY A 101 -2.23 -21.44 -11.50
N VAL A 102 -1.34 -21.75 -10.55
CA VAL A 102 -1.72 -22.24 -9.22
C VAL A 102 -2.39 -21.11 -8.43
N PRO A 103 -3.57 -21.32 -7.83
CA PRO A 103 -4.24 -20.30 -7.03
C PRO A 103 -3.32 -19.71 -5.96
N LEU A 104 -3.21 -18.38 -5.92
CA LEU A 104 -2.39 -17.70 -4.94
C LEU A 104 -2.96 -17.88 -3.53
N SER A 105 -2.09 -18.20 -2.58
CA SER A 105 -2.42 -18.11 -1.15
C SER A 105 -2.28 -16.67 -0.67
N SER A 106 -3.22 -16.22 0.16
CA SER A 106 -3.16 -14.91 0.83
C SER A 106 -1.90 -14.74 1.67
N ASP A 107 -1.33 -15.83 2.19
CA ASP A 107 -0.12 -15.78 3.03
C ASP A 107 1.12 -15.32 2.25
N ASN A 108 1.12 -15.54 0.94
CA ASN A 108 2.21 -15.18 0.04
C ASN A 108 2.09 -13.76 -0.51
N LEU A 109 1.04 -13.03 -0.16
CA LEU A 109 0.83 -11.65 -0.60
C LEU A 109 1.57 -10.66 0.32
N PRO A 110 1.98 -9.50 -0.24
CA PRO A 110 2.42 -8.38 0.59
C PRO A 110 1.39 -8.03 1.66
N THR A 111 1.86 -7.48 2.77
CA THR A 111 1.04 -7.32 3.99
C THR A 111 -0.24 -6.53 3.73
N VAL A 112 -0.16 -5.49 2.89
CA VAL A 112 -1.29 -4.64 2.52
C VAL A 112 -2.32 -5.31 1.60
N LEU A 113 -2.00 -6.46 1.01
CA LEU A 113 -2.88 -7.22 0.13
C LEU A 113 -3.34 -8.55 0.75
N LYS A 114 -2.92 -8.91 1.97
CA LYS A 114 -3.32 -10.15 2.63
C LYS A 114 -4.84 -10.30 2.81
N GLY A 115 -5.56 -9.19 2.92
CA GLY A 115 -7.03 -9.17 3.00
C GLY A 115 -7.76 -9.25 1.66
N ALA A 116 -7.05 -9.33 0.53
CA ALA A 116 -7.67 -9.35 -0.79
C ALA A 116 -8.31 -10.71 -1.10
N ASP A 117 -9.45 -10.70 -1.76
CA ASP A 117 -10.04 -11.92 -2.31
C ASP A 117 -9.28 -12.34 -3.56
N VAL A 118 -8.83 -13.60 -3.64
CA VAL A 118 -8.22 -14.15 -4.85
C VAL A 118 -9.26 -14.93 -5.65
N LEU A 119 -9.53 -14.50 -6.88
CA LEU A 119 -10.48 -15.12 -7.80
C LEU A 119 -9.81 -15.49 -9.12
N LEU A 120 -10.06 -16.70 -9.62
CA LEU A 120 -9.63 -17.09 -10.96
C LEU A 120 -10.52 -16.41 -12.02
N MET A 121 -9.90 -15.92 -13.09
CA MET A 121 -10.61 -15.34 -14.25
C MET A 121 -11.57 -16.35 -14.88
N SER A 122 -11.22 -17.64 -14.85
CA SER A 122 -12.04 -18.74 -15.37
C SER A 122 -13.22 -19.12 -14.47
N ASN A 123 -13.37 -18.51 -13.28
CA ASN A 123 -14.45 -18.83 -12.36
C ASN A 123 -15.82 -18.41 -12.96
N PRO A 124 -16.77 -19.35 -13.18
CA PRO A 124 -18.08 -19.01 -13.74
C PRO A 124 -18.87 -17.99 -12.90
N GLY A 125 -18.65 -17.96 -11.60
CA GLY A 125 -19.30 -17.04 -10.66
C GLY A 125 -18.57 -15.70 -10.47
N LEU A 126 -17.52 -15.41 -11.24
CA LEU A 126 -16.69 -14.20 -11.09
C LEU A 126 -17.55 -12.91 -11.12
N GLY A 127 -18.41 -12.78 -12.12
CA GLY A 127 -19.24 -11.57 -12.27
C GLY A 127 -20.24 -11.37 -11.14
N ALA A 128 -20.87 -12.46 -10.68
CA ALA A 128 -21.78 -12.41 -9.53
C ALA A 128 -21.03 -12.03 -8.23
N LYS A 129 -19.84 -12.58 -8.00
CA LYS A 129 -19.00 -12.25 -6.83
C LYS A 129 -18.55 -10.79 -6.84
N LEU A 130 -18.11 -10.27 -7.98
CA LEU A 130 -17.73 -8.86 -8.11
C LEU A 130 -18.93 -7.93 -7.93
N THR A 131 -20.09 -8.30 -8.48
CA THR A 131 -21.34 -7.57 -8.26
C THR A 131 -21.69 -7.50 -6.78
N ALA A 132 -21.62 -8.63 -6.08
CA ALA A 132 -21.85 -8.65 -4.64
C ALA A 132 -20.87 -7.74 -3.89
N LYS A 133 -19.57 -7.73 -4.25
CA LYS A 133 -18.55 -6.88 -3.62
C LYS A 133 -18.77 -5.38 -3.87
N VAL A 134 -19.13 -4.98 -5.09
CA VAL A 134 -19.45 -3.58 -5.44
C VAL A 134 -20.62 -3.04 -4.60
N HIS A 135 -21.63 -3.88 -4.35
CA HIS A 135 -22.83 -3.49 -3.61
C HIS A 135 -22.75 -3.75 -2.10
N ALA A 136 -21.77 -4.53 -1.63
CA ALA A 136 -21.58 -4.80 -0.22
C ALA A 136 -21.25 -3.53 0.57
N PRO A 137 -21.77 -3.40 1.81
CA PRO A 137 -21.30 -2.37 2.73
C PRO A 137 -19.84 -2.65 3.12
N VAL A 138 -19.01 -1.61 3.05
CA VAL A 138 -17.62 -1.67 3.52
C VAL A 138 -17.64 -1.68 5.04
N LYS A 139 -17.08 -2.73 5.65
CA LYS A 139 -16.93 -2.81 7.10
C LYS A 139 -15.70 -2.00 7.52
N PRO A 140 -15.83 -0.98 8.38
CA PRO A 140 -14.67 -0.26 8.89
C PRO A 140 -13.75 -1.21 9.65
N VAL A 141 -12.48 -1.20 9.31
CA VAL A 141 -11.42 -1.84 10.10
C VAL A 141 -10.70 -0.71 10.84
N LEU A 142 -10.73 -0.75 12.17
CA LEU A 142 -10.02 0.22 12.99
C LEU A 142 -8.53 -0.10 12.96
N SER A 143 -7.71 0.90 12.62
CA SER A 143 -6.26 0.84 12.70
C SER A 143 -5.78 1.72 13.84
N GLU A 144 -4.72 1.29 14.52
CA GLU A 144 -4.07 2.07 15.58
C GLU A 144 -3.16 3.16 15.01
N TYR A 145 -2.74 3.00 13.75
CA TYR A 145 -1.85 3.89 13.04
C TYR A 145 -2.39 4.31 11.67
N ARG A 146 -1.77 5.34 11.12
CA ARG A 146 -1.83 5.77 9.73
C ARG A 146 -0.53 5.40 9.04
N LEU A 147 -0.68 4.91 7.82
CA LEU A 147 0.41 4.66 6.91
C LEU A 147 -0.06 5.07 5.52
N ASP A 148 0.57 6.08 4.95
CA ASP A 148 0.41 6.48 3.56
C ASP A 148 1.81 6.58 2.94
N ILE A 149 1.86 6.76 1.64
CA ILE A 149 3.07 7.06 0.90
C ILE A 149 2.78 8.24 -0.01
N CYS A 150 3.70 9.17 -0.13
CA CYS A 150 3.63 10.25 -1.10
C CYS A 150 4.92 10.26 -1.92
N GLY A 151 4.84 10.74 -3.17
CA GLY A 151 6.00 10.74 -4.03
C GLY A 151 5.67 11.02 -5.47
N ASN A 152 6.70 11.31 -6.26
CA ASN A 152 6.67 11.34 -7.71
C ASN A 152 8.11 11.26 -8.21
N GLU A 153 8.30 11.25 -9.52
CA GLU A 153 9.62 11.19 -10.15
C GLU A 153 10.58 12.31 -9.70
N HIS A 154 10.09 13.48 -9.28
CA HIS A 154 10.93 14.61 -8.90
C HIS A 154 11.33 14.59 -7.42
N ILE A 155 10.44 14.17 -6.53
CA ILE A 155 10.66 14.23 -5.08
C ILE A 155 11.09 12.89 -4.47
N GLY A 156 10.99 11.80 -5.23
CA GLY A 156 11.20 10.42 -4.78
C GLY A 156 10.04 9.91 -3.94
N GLN A 157 10.27 8.83 -3.19
CA GLN A 157 9.25 8.20 -2.34
C GLN A 157 9.41 8.60 -0.87
N TRP A 158 8.29 8.90 -0.23
CA TRP A 158 8.20 9.34 1.15
C TRP A 158 7.10 8.56 1.87
N PHE A 159 7.47 7.85 2.91
CA PHE A 159 6.52 7.18 3.79
C PHE A 159 6.00 8.19 4.82
N GLU A 160 4.69 8.18 5.03
CA GLU A 160 4.01 8.98 6.04
C GLU A 160 3.45 8.04 7.11
N THR A 161 3.83 8.25 8.37
CA THR A 161 3.37 7.44 9.50
C THR A 161 2.90 8.30 10.67
N GLY A 162 1.91 7.83 11.43
CA GLY A 162 1.45 8.51 12.63
C GLY A 162 0.34 7.75 13.35
N PRO A 163 -0.07 8.15 14.56
CA PRO A 163 -1.14 7.47 15.31
C PRO A 163 -2.52 7.85 14.79
N GLN A 164 -3.44 6.89 14.62
CA GLN A 164 -4.81 7.20 14.15
C GLN A 164 -5.67 7.90 15.21
N GLY A 165 -5.42 7.63 16.50
CA GLY A 165 -6.22 8.15 17.62
C GLY A 165 -5.41 8.93 18.65
N SER A 166 -4.57 8.22 19.41
CA SER A 166 -3.73 8.80 20.47
C SER A 166 -2.54 9.60 19.90
N PHE A 167 -1.57 9.95 20.74
CA PHE A 167 -0.30 10.52 20.33
C PHE A 167 0.83 9.49 20.48
N TRP A 168 1.87 9.62 19.66
CA TRP A 168 3.14 8.91 19.87
C TRP A 168 4.14 9.83 20.55
N LYS A 169 4.80 9.37 21.61
CA LYS A 169 5.92 10.07 22.25
C LYS A 169 7.19 9.78 21.44
N GLY A 170 7.42 10.55 20.38
CA GLY A 170 8.44 10.22 19.39
C GLY A 170 7.95 9.22 18.35
N ALA A 171 8.73 9.07 17.29
CA ALA A 171 8.46 8.11 16.23
C ALA A 171 9.76 7.47 15.77
N ILE A 172 9.64 6.22 15.31
CA ILE A 172 10.72 5.48 14.65
C ILE A 172 10.22 4.91 13.34
N PHE A 173 11.11 4.84 12.36
CA PHE A 173 10.86 4.20 11.07
C PHE A 173 12.14 3.50 10.62
N GLY A 174 12.01 2.29 10.12
CA GLY A 174 13.11 1.50 9.62
C GLY A 174 12.80 0.82 8.31
N VAL A 175 13.86 0.58 7.54
CA VAL A 175 13.81 -0.07 6.23
C VAL A 175 14.70 -1.31 6.22
N CYS A 176 14.25 -2.37 5.54
CA CYS A 176 15.02 -3.57 5.25
C CYS A 176 15.37 -3.59 3.75
N GLY A 177 16.67 -3.60 3.42
CA GLY A 177 17.15 -3.66 2.03
C GLY A 177 17.03 -2.36 1.23
N ALA A 178 17.01 -1.20 1.90
CA ALA A 178 16.96 0.14 1.30
C ALA A 178 17.65 1.16 2.23
N GLU A 179 17.67 2.44 1.83
CA GLU A 179 18.31 3.51 2.61
C GLU A 179 17.33 4.61 3.00
N ILE A 180 17.34 5.04 4.27
CA ILE A 180 16.68 6.27 4.69
C ILE A 180 17.64 7.42 4.41
N ILE A 181 17.20 8.38 3.60
CA ILE A 181 18.04 9.54 3.21
C ILE A 181 17.55 10.85 3.84
N PHE A 182 16.30 10.90 4.30
CA PHE A 182 15.76 12.08 4.97
C PHE A 182 14.60 11.71 5.89
N HIS A 183 14.37 12.51 6.93
CA HIS A 183 13.17 12.43 7.76
C HIS A 183 12.71 13.80 8.23
N ALA A 184 11.40 13.94 8.47
CA ALA A 184 10.76 15.18 8.87
C ALA A 184 9.53 14.90 9.75
N VAL A 185 9.10 15.90 10.51
CA VAL A 185 7.80 15.90 11.21
C VAL A 185 7.02 17.09 10.70
N GLY A 186 5.73 16.89 10.40
CA GLY A 186 4.85 17.98 10.01
C GLY A 186 3.39 17.54 9.93
N LYS A 187 2.55 18.39 9.33
CA LYS A 187 1.12 18.13 9.22
C LYS A 187 0.84 16.88 8.41
N LYS A 188 -0.15 16.09 8.84
CA LYS A 188 -0.64 14.91 8.12
C LYS A 188 -1.08 15.24 6.69
N GLY A 189 -0.72 14.38 5.73
CA GLY A 189 -1.14 14.44 4.34
C GLY A 189 -0.43 15.49 3.47
N GLU A 190 0.57 16.19 4.00
CA GLU A 190 1.36 17.19 3.27
C GLU A 190 2.84 17.06 3.62
N LEU A 191 3.69 16.94 2.59
CA LEU A 191 5.14 16.93 2.80
C LEU A 191 5.60 18.23 3.49
N PRO A 192 6.33 18.16 4.61
CA PRO A 192 6.71 19.36 5.35
C PRO A 192 7.68 20.24 4.54
N LYS A 193 7.36 21.53 4.40
CA LYS A 193 8.28 22.54 3.83
C LYS A 193 9.41 22.89 4.80
N THR A 194 9.11 22.85 6.10
CA THR A 194 10.05 23.03 7.21
C THR A 194 9.74 22.00 8.28
N SER A 195 10.75 21.62 9.06
CA SER A 195 10.61 20.63 10.12
C SER A 195 11.64 20.91 11.21
N GLN A 196 11.22 20.81 12.48
CA GLN A 196 12.11 20.85 13.64
C GLN A 196 12.08 19.48 14.29
N LEU A 197 13.24 18.83 14.36
CA LEU A 197 13.38 17.48 14.92
C LEU A 197 13.92 17.54 16.34
N ASN A 198 13.22 16.91 17.27
CA ASN A 198 13.65 16.77 18.65
C ASN A 198 14.44 15.48 18.80
N TYR A 199 15.69 15.57 19.24
CA TYR A 199 16.58 14.43 19.50
C TYR A 199 16.61 13.41 18.35
N PRO A 200 16.98 13.82 17.12
CA PRO A 200 16.99 12.91 15.98
C PRO A 200 18.09 11.85 16.14
N VAL A 201 17.72 10.59 15.93
CA VAL A 201 18.64 9.45 15.88
C VAL A 201 18.64 8.88 14.47
N LYS A 202 19.81 8.55 13.95
CA LYS A 202 19.98 8.00 12.59
C LYS A 202 20.82 6.73 12.63
N GLY A 203 20.51 5.81 11.71
CA GLY A 203 21.31 4.60 11.49
C GLY A 203 21.21 3.56 12.61
N MET A 204 20.15 3.56 13.41
CA MET A 204 19.93 2.53 14.43
C MET A 204 19.65 1.19 13.76
N LYS A 205 20.38 0.15 14.13
CA LYS A 205 20.13 -1.22 13.65
C LYS A 205 19.13 -1.91 14.58
N ILE A 206 18.05 -2.43 14.00
CA ILE A 206 17.06 -3.25 14.71
C ILE A 206 17.03 -4.63 14.04
N GLN A 207 17.23 -5.68 14.83
CA GLN A 207 17.09 -7.06 14.37
C GLN A 207 15.70 -7.57 14.74
N LEU A 208 14.93 -8.04 13.75
CA LEU A 208 13.64 -8.68 13.99
C LEU A 208 13.55 -9.98 13.18
N GLY A 209 13.59 -11.11 13.91
CA GLY A 209 13.77 -12.42 13.28
C GLY A 209 15.07 -12.46 12.49
N GLU A 210 14.98 -12.80 11.21
CA GLU A 210 16.13 -12.88 10.28
C GLU A 210 16.42 -11.56 9.54
N LYS A 211 15.59 -10.53 9.72
CA LYS A 211 15.72 -9.26 9.00
C LYS A 211 16.41 -8.20 9.87
N GLU A 212 17.43 -7.55 9.31
CA GLU A 212 18.04 -6.33 9.86
C GLU A 212 17.36 -5.10 9.24
N TYR A 213 16.96 -4.16 10.08
CA TYR A 213 16.39 -2.89 9.66
C TYR A 213 17.32 -1.74 10.06
N VAL A 214 17.54 -0.81 9.14
CA VAL A 214 18.21 0.46 9.42
C VAL A 214 17.13 1.51 9.70
N SER A 215 17.14 2.06 10.90
CA SER A 215 16.06 2.88 11.45
C SER A 215 16.52 4.27 11.86
N TRP A 216 15.67 5.25 11.61
CA TRP A 216 15.82 6.63 12.05
C TRP A 216 14.64 6.99 12.94
N ALA A 217 14.90 7.80 13.96
CA ALA A 217 13.93 8.14 14.97
C ALA A 217 14.01 9.60 15.39
N VAL A 218 12.94 10.07 16.03
CA VAL A 218 12.81 11.40 16.63
C VAL A 218 11.98 11.30 17.90
N GLN A 219 12.13 12.25 18.81
CA GLN A 219 11.34 12.37 20.04
C GLN A 219 10.30 13.50 19.98
N ASN A 220 9.92 13.93 18.77
CA ASN A 220 8.78 14.82 18.60
C ASN A 220 7.50 14.11 19.06
N GLU A 221 6.64 14.78 19.83
CA GLU A 221 5.28 14.28 20.04
C GLU A 221 4.51 14.31 18.72
N ILE A 222 3.99 13.16 18.29
CA ILE A 222 3.22 13.01 17.05
C ILE A 222 1.76 12.86 17.43
N ALA A 223 0.98 13.94 17.33
CA ALA A 223 -0.46 13.93 17.55
C ALA A 223 -1.24 13.48 16.29
N ALA A 224 -2.58 13.42 16.37
CA ALA A 224 -3.43 12.94 15.28
C ALA A 224 -3.41 13.81 14.00
N ASP A 225 -2.97 15.06 14.09
CA ASP A 225 -2.81 16.00 12.98
C ASP A 225 -1.36 16.11 12.46
N LEU A 226 -0.41 15.42 13.13
CA LEU A 226 0.98 15.33 12.73
C LEU A 226 1.32 13.94 12.20
N SER A 227 2.35 13.89 11.37
CA SER A 227 2.93 12.67 10.84
C SER A 227 4.46 12.77 10.83
N TYR A 228 5.09 11.61 10.97
CA TYR A 228 6.51 11.41 10.73
C TYR A 228 6.70 10.95 9.29
N TYR A 229 7.50 11.72 8.55
CA TYR A 229 7.78 11.53 7.14
C TYR A 229 9.19 11.04 6.94
N VAL A 230 9.36 10.02 6.10
CA VAL A 230 10.66 9.38 5.87
C VAL A 230 10.88 9.17 4.38
N LYS A 231 11.91 9.81 3.84
CA LYS A 231 12.35 9.64 2.45
C LYS A 231 13.26 8.43 2.37
N VAL A 232 12.92 7.51 1.46
CA VAL A 232 13.65 6.26 1.28
C VAL A 232 14.20 6.20 -0.14
N ASP A 233 15.49 5.91 -0.28
CA ASP A 233 16.12 5.56 -1.55
C ASP A 233 16.19 4.03 -1.71
N GLY A 234 15.95 3.54 -2.93
CA GLY A 234 15.79 2.12 -3.24
C GLY A 234 14.39 1.56 -2.94
N PHE A 235 14.25 0.23 -2.90
CA PHE A 235 12.94 -0.44 -2.81
C PHE A 235 12.96 -1.44 -1.64
N PRO A 236 12.58 -1.02 -0.42
CA PRO A 236 12.66 -1.88 0.75
C PRO A 236 11.81 -3.15 0.60
N GLU A 237 12.31 -4.25 1.13
CA GLU A 237 11.55 -5.50 1.24
C GLU A 237 10.46 -5.41 2.30
N ALA A 238 10.77 -4.70 3.39
CA ALA A 238 9.86 -4.44 4.48
C ALA A 238 10.21 -3.11 5.15
N ILE A 239 9.20 -2.54 5.80
CA ILE A 239 9.35 -1.37 6.67
C ILE A 239 8.90 -1.74 8.09
N LEU A 240 9.48 -1.06 9.07
CA LEU A 240 8.98 -1.03 10.44
C LEU A 240 8.69 0.41 10.84
N PHE A 241 7.71 0.62 11.70
CA PHE A 241 7.43 1.95 12.24
C PHE A 241 6.59 1.88 13.52
N GLY A 242 6.55 2.97 14.27
CA GLY A 242 5.71 3.10 15.45
C GLY A 242 6.17 4.24 16.34
N ALA A 243 5.69 4.24 17.58
CA ALA A 243 6.17 5.14 18.61
C ALA A 243 7.65 4.88 18.93
N TYR A 244 8.38 5.91 19.36
CA TYR A 244 9.74 5.72 19.83
C TYR A 244 9.75 4.86 21.12
N PRO A 245 10.61 3.84 21.22
CA PRO A 245 10.69 3.01 22.42
C PRO A 245 11.26 3.79 23.60
N ASP A 246 10.50 3.87 24.70
CA ASP A 246 10.97 4.35 26.00
C ASP A 246 11.27 3.12 26.88
N GLU A 247 12.57 2.81 27.03
CA GLU A 247 13.29 1.79 27.82
C GLU A 247 12.72 0.39 28.13
N ALA A 248 11.46 0.02 27.81
CA ALA A 248 10.92 -1.28 28.24
C ALA A 248 10.08 -2.09 27.24
N GLU A 249 9.31 -1.51 26.32
CA GLU A 249 8.60 -2.27 25.27
C GLU A 249 7.97 -1.27 24.29
N ALA A 250 8.20 -1.45 22.99
CA ALA A 250 7.50 -0.68 21.96
C ALA A 250 6.90 -1.61 20.93
N ASP A 251 5.58 -1.50 20.76
CA ASP A 251 4.87 -2.15 19.67
C ASP A 251 5.21 -1.46 18.36
N LEU A 252 6.08 -2.12 17.59
CA LEU A 252 6.44 -1.71 16.24
C LEU A 252 5.61 -2.50 15.24
N TYR A 253 5.08 -1.79 14.25
CA TYR A 253 4.34 -2.38 13.15
C TYR A 253 5.31 -2.73 12.03
N VAL A 254 5.10 -3.89 11.40
CA VAL A 254 5.94 -4.36 10.29
C VAL A 254 5.07 -4.60 9.06
N ILE A 255 5.49 -4.04 7.93
CA ILE A 255 4.82 -4.21 6.64
C ILE A 255 5.83 -4.81 5.66
N ASN A 256 5.57 -6.04 5.23
CA ASN A 256 6.25 -6.65 4.09
C ASN A 256 5.66 -6.10 2.79
N LEU A 257 6.53 -5.54 1.94
CA LEU A 257 6.19 -4.85 0.68
C LEU A 257 6.44 -5.72 -0.55
N LYS A 258 7.15 -6.84 -0.38
CA LYS A 258 7.48 -7.82 -1.42
C LYS A 258 7.10 -9.22 -0.97
#